data_AF-A0A3A4PS44-F1
#
_entry.id   AF-A0A3A4PS44-F1
#
_cell.length_a   1.000
_cell.length_b   1.000
_cell.length_c   1.000
_cell.angle_alpha   90.00
_cell.angle_beta   90.00
_cell.angle_gamma   90.00
#
_symmetry.space_group_name_H-M   'P 1'
#
loop_
_entity.id
_entity.type
_entity.pdbx_description
1 polymer ?
#
loop_
_entity_poly.entity_id
_entity_poly.type
_entity_poly.pdbx_seq_one_letter_code
_entity_poly.pdbx_strand_id
1 'polypeptide(L)'
;MKAHRRQELRENDLAHFLQESITYLQENGARVLLFSGAAVIIFALIWFTLQSRTQGTADGWVALSRLDAVESVEETLPQLREIADEAGDVTLATSALSQWGETALRLVLSSDDAADKARFNDEAAEAFERLLKRYPNNPLAVGVARCGLATVAENRFALGGDPSQKETARTLLAAVRDDPRLTGWPIQSLALNRLNLLDQTFRTVTFAPPPPEPQGPMPDDEADPGTPRPQPDTPEDKAGAAPQPAPEPAEGGNVPPDNASGDGAAPDPPDDGR
;
A
#
# COMPACT_ATOMS: atom_id res chain seq x y z
N MET A 1 -3.93 -29.82 66.10
CA MET A 1 -4.11 -31.27 65.84
C MET A 1 -5.21 -31.64 64.82
N LYS A 2 -6.02 -30.71 64.26
CA LYS A 2 -7.03 -31.04 63.21
C LYS A 2 -6.50 -31.11 61.76
N ALA A 3 -5.23 -30.74 61.52
CA ALA A 3 -4.65 -30.72 60.18
C ALA A 3 -4.23 -32.11 59.67
N HIS A 4 -3.70 -32.98 60.54
CA HIS A 4 -3.17 -34.29 60.11
C HIS A 4 -4.25 -35.27 59.61
N ARG A 5 -5.43 -35.30 60.24
CA ARG A 5 -6.55 -36.15 59.79
C ARG A 5 -7.14 -35.77 58.43
N ARG A 6 -6.91 -34.54 57.94
CA ARG A 6 -7.37 -34.12 56.61
C ARG A 6 -6.41 -34.56 55.49
N GLN A 7 -5.15 -34.85 55.82
CA GLN A 7 -4.19 -35.42 54.86
C GLN A 7 -4.40 -36.92 54.68
N GLU A 8 -4.68 -37.67 55.75
CA GLU A 8 -4.99 -39.12 55.65
C GLU A 8 -6.24 -39.41 54.81
N LEU A 9 -7.26 -38.53 54.84
CA LEU A 9 -8.43 -38.68 53.98
C LEU A 9 -8.10 -38.39 52.50
N ARG A 10 -7.17 -37.49 52.20
CA ARG A 10 -6.77 -37.17 50.82
C ARG A 10 -5.85 -38.22 50.19
N GLU A 11 -5.00 -38.87 50.98
CA GLU A 11 -4.13 -39.94 50.48
C GLU A 11 -4.92 -41.19 50.08
N ASN A 12 -6.02 -41.48 50.77
CA ASN A 12 -6.87 -42.63 50.44
C ASN A 12 -7.64 -42.42 49.12
N ASP A 13 -8.14 -41.21 48.88
CA ASP A 13 -8.85 -40.88 47.64
C ASP A 13 -7.94 -41.02 46.40
N LEU A 14 -6.66 -40.63 46.50
CA LEU A 14 -5.72 -40.74 45.38
C LEU A 14 -5.42 -42.21 45.03
N ALA A 15 -5.20 -43.05 46.05
CA ALA A 15 -4.92 -44.48 45.85
C ALA A 15 -6.12 -45.19 45.22
N HIS A 16 -7.33 -44.86 45.68
CA HIS A 16 -8.56 -45.43 45.12
C HIS A 16 -8.78 -44.97 43.67
N PHE A 17 -8.49 -43.71 43.35
CA PHE A 17 -8.60 -43.16 42.00
C PHE A 17 -7.59 -43.79 41.04
N LEU A 18 -6.35 -44.03 41.49
CA LEU A 18 -5.32 -44.72 40.70
C LEU A 18 -5.74 -46.16 40.37
N GLN A 19 -6.32 -46.87 41.34
CA GLN A 19 -6.72 -48.26 41.16
C GLN A 19 -7.90 -48.37 40.20
N GLU A 20 -8.91 -47.50 40.32
CA GLU A 20 -10.00 -47.39 39.33
C GLU A 20 -9.51 -47.01 37.94
N SER A 21 -8.54 -46.10 37.84
CA SER A 21 -7.94 -45.69 36.56
C SER A 21 -7.26 -46.86 35.85
N ILE A 22 -6.53 -47.71 36.59
CA ILE A 22 -5.86 -48.89 36.03
C ILE A 22 -6.87 -49.93 35.55
N THR A 23 -7.90 -50.23 36.36
CA THR A 23 -8.95 -51.19 35.96
C THR A 23 -9.70 -50.70 34.74
N TYR A 24 -10.05 -49.41 34.68
CA TYR A 24 -10.68 -48.80 33.51
C TYR A 24 -9.79 -48.88 32.26
N LEU A 25 -8.48 -48.63 32.42
CA LEU A 25 -7.51 -48.73 31.32
C LEU A 25 -7.31 -50.18 30.86
N GLN A 26 -7.44 -51.18 31.73
CA GLN A 26 -7.37 -52.59 31.35
C GLN A 26 -8.63 -53.02 30.57
N GLU A 27 -9.81 -52.56 30.98
CA GLU A 27 -11.07 -52.88 30.30
C GLU A 27 -11.25 -52.12 28.99
N ASN A 28 -10.83 -50.85 28.93
CA ASN A 28 -11.06 -49.96 27.79
C ASN A 28 -9.78 -49.56 27.04
N GLY A 29 -8.62 -50.12 27.36
CA GLY A 29 -7.32 -49.67 26.86
C GLY A 29 -7.22 -49.61 25.34
N ALA A 30 -7.80 -50.58 24.64
CA ALA A 30 -7.85 -50.57 23.18
C ALA A 30 -8.65 -49.38 22.61
N ARG A 31 -9.78 -49.03 23.24
CA ARG A 31 -10.59 -47.86 22.84
C ARG A 31 -9.86 -46.58 23.19
N VAL A 32 -9.26 -46.48 24.38
CA VAL A 32 -8.50 -45.31 24.81
C VAL A 32 -7.31 -45.06 23.87
N LEU A 33 -6.57 -46.10 23.48
CA LEU A 33 -5.47 -45.99 22.51
C LEU A 33 -5.95 -45.57 21.12
N LEU A 34 -7.09 -46.08 20.66
CA LEU A 34 -7.66 -45.69 19.38
C LEU A 34 -8.08 -44.22 19.39
N PHE A 35 -8.77 -43.76 20.44
CA PHE A 35 -9.18 -42.37 20.57
C PHE A 35 -8.00 -41.42 20.76
N SER A 36 -7.01 -41.78 21.58
CA SER A 36 -5.81 -40.95 21.78
C SER A 36 -4.98 -40.88 20.49
N GLY A 37 -4.82 -42.00 19.78
CA GLY A 37 -4.16 -42.04 18.47
C GLY A 37 -4.88 -41.17 17.45
N ALA A 38 -6.21 -41.27 17.35
CA ALA A 38 -7.02 -40.43 16.47
C ALA A 38 -6.89 -38.93 16.83
N ALA A 39 -6.91 -38.59 18.12
CA ALA A 39 -6.75 -37.22 18.59
C ALA A 39 -5.37 -36.65 18.23
N VAL A 40 -4.29 -37.44 18.37
CA VAL A 40 -2.93 -37.03 17.98
C VAL A 40 -2.83 -36.79 16.47
N ILE A 41 -3.44 -37.65 15.65
CA ILE A 41 -3.45 -37.48 14.18
C ILE A 41 -4.22 -36.21 13.79
N ILE A 42 -5.39 -35.97 14.39
CA ILE A 42 -6.18 -34.75 14.15
C ILE A 42 -5.38 -33.52 14.56
N PHE A 43 -4.74 -33.56 15.73
CA PHE A 43 -3.90 -32.47 16.21
C PHE A 43 -2.71 -32.21 15.27
N ALA A 44 -2.04 -33.25 14.80
CA ALA A 44 -0.94 -33.13 13.85
C ALA A 44 -1.39 -32.54 12.50
N LEU A 45 -2.58 -32.91 12.00
CA LEU A 45 -3.16 -32.33 10.79
C LEU A 45 -3.50 -30.84 10.97
N ILE A 46 -4.11 -30.47 12.10
CA ILE A 46 -4.40 -29.06 12.41
C ILE A 46 -3.10 -28.27 12.52
N TRP A 47 -2.11 -28.79 13.25
CA TRP A 47 -0.79 -28.16 13.39
C TRP A 47 -0.09 -28.00 12.04
N PHE A 48 -0.07 -29.05 11.21
CA PHE A 48 0.56 -29.03 9.89
C PHE A 48 -0.10 -28.01 8.96
N THR A 49 -1.43 -27.91 8.99
CA THR A 49 -2.17 -26.92 8.16
C THR A 49 -2.03 -25.49 8.67
N LEU A 50 -1.90 -25.27 9.98
CA LEU A 50 -1.57 -23.96 10.53
C LEU A 50 -0.14 -23.56 10.18
N GLN A 51 0.81 -24.49 10.32
CA GLN A 51 2.21 -24.22 10.05
C GLN A 51 2.49 -24.00 8.56
N SER A 52 1.86 -24.76 7.66
CA SER A 52 2.01 -24.56 6.21
C SER A 52 1.50 -23.18 5.77
N ARG A 53 0.42 -22.70 6.38
CA ARG A 53 -0.10 -21.34 6.14
C ARG A 53 0.88 -20.27 6.57
N THR A 54 1.50 -20.42 7.74
CA THR A 54 2.48 -19.43 8.23
C THR A 54 3.73 -19.34 7.35
N GLN A 55 4.20 -20.49 6.81
CA GLN A 55 5.35 -20.50 5.90
C GLN A 55 5.02 -19.79 4.58
N GLY A 56 3.87 -20.11 3.98
CA GLY A 56 3.44 -19.45 2.75
C GLY A 56 3.29 -17.93 2.89
N THR A 57 2.85 -17.44 4.07
CA THR A 57 2.78 -15.98 4.30
C THR A 57 4.15 -15.33 4.38
N ALA A 58 5.13 -15.96 5.04
CA ALA A 58 6.48 -15.42 5.15
C ALA A 58 7.16 -15.38 3.78
N ASP A 59 7.03 -16.47 3.01
CA ASP A 59 7.57 -16.57 1.65
C ASP A 59 6.90 -15.54 0.72
N GLY A 60 5.59 -15.32 0.84
CA GLY A 60 4.87 -14.30 0.10
C GLY A 60 5.32 -12.87 0.40
N TRP A 61 5.60 -12.54 1.67
CA TRP A 61 6.19 -11.24 2.03
C TRP A 61 7.61 -11.06 1.49
N VAL A 62 8.41 -12.13 1.53
CA VAL A 62 9.76 -12.12 0.93
C VAL A 62 9.66 -11.93 -0.58
N ALA A 63 8.76 -12.63 -1.26
CA ALA A 63 8.51 -12.46 -2.69
C ALA A 63 8.11 -11.02 -3.00
N LEU A 64 7.16 -10.44 -2.24
CA LEU A 64 6.74 -9.04 -2.41
C LEU A 64 7.91 -8.06 -2.26
N SER A 65 8.75 -8.23 -1.24
CA SER A 65 9.92 -7.36 -1.01
C SER A 65 11.00 -7.47 -2.10
N ARG A 66 11.06 -8.58 -2.83
CA ARG A 66 12.01 -8.77 -3.93
C ARG A 66 11.58 -8.07 -5.21
N LEU A 67 10.30 -7.75 -5.35
CA LEU A 67 9.77 -7.03 -6.52
C LEU A 67 10.35 -5.63 -6.64
N ASP A 68 10.71 -4.99 -5.53
CA ASP A 68 11.38 -3.69 -5.51
C ASP A 68 12.77 -3.72 -6.19
N ALA A 69 13.37 -4.91 -6.34
CA ALA A 69 14.67 -5.09 -7.00
C ALA A 69 14.55 -5.42 -8.50
N VAL A 70 13.34 -5.63 -9.02
CA VAL A 70 13.12 -5.94 -10.44
C VAL A 70 13.25 -4.65 -11.25
N GLU A 71 14.13 -4.65 -12.25
CA GLU A 71 14.42 -3.47 -13.07
C GLU A 71 13.23 -3.07 -13.95
N SER A 72 12.51 -4.07 -14.47
CA SER A 72 11.33 -3.86 -15.31
C SER A 72 10.04 -3.86 -14.49
N VAL A 73 9.40 -2.69 -14.41
CA VAL A 73 8.11 -2.54 -13.72
C VAL A 73 7.02 -3.43 -14.34
N GLU A 74 7.04 -3.66 -15.66
CA GLU A 74 6.05 -4.52 -16.33
C GLU A 74 6.19 -6.00 -15.92
N GLU A 75 7.42 -6.47 -15.65
CA GLU A 75 7.67 -7.85 -15.20
C GLU A 75 7.15 -8.14 -13.79
N THR A 76 6.87 -7.10 -13.00
CA THR A 76 6.35 -7.25 -11.63
C THR A 76 4.85 -7.53 -11.59
N LEU A 77 4.07 -7.13 -12.62
CA LEU A 77 2.62 -7.30 -12.67
C LEU A 77 2.17 -8.77 -12.52
N PRO A 78 2.69 -9.74 -13.32
CA PRO A 78 2.28 -11.13 -13.18
C PRO A 78 2.64 -11.71 -11.81
N GLN A 79 3.78 -11.29 -11.24
CA GLN A 79 4.23 -11.76 -9.91
C GLN A 79 3.31 -11.21 -8.79
N LEU A 80 2.90 -9.95 -8.86
CA LEU A 80 1.95 -9.38 -7.90
C LEU A 80 0.59 -10.07 -7.97
N ARG A 81 0.11 -10.39 -9.18
CA ARG A 81 -1.12 -11.16 -9.38
C ARG A 81 -1.01 -12.56 -8.77
N GLU A 82 0.08 -13.25 -9.00
CA GLU A 82 0.35 -14.59 -8.44
C GLU A 82 0.37 -14.55 -6.91
N ILE A 83 1.12 -13.62 -6.31
CA ILE A 83 1.16 -13.43 -4.85
C ILE A 83 -0.24 -13.16 -4.30
N ALA A 84 -1.03 -12.31 -4.96
CA ALA A 84 -2.40 -12.02 -4.54
C ALA A 84 -3.33 -13.25 -4.60
N ASP A 85 -3.18 -14.08 -5.62
CA ASP A 85 -4.01 -15.28 -5.81
C ASP A 85 -3.62 -16.40 -4.83
N GLU A 86 -2.33 -16.54 -4.50
CA GLU A 86 -1.83 -17.55 -3.55
C GLU A 86 -1.91 -17.11 -2.08
N ALA A 87 -2.04 -15.81 -1.81
CA ALA A 87 -2.04 -15.28 -0.45
C ALA A 87 -3.21 -15.84 0.38
N GLY A 88 -2.85 -16.64 1.40
CA GLY A 88 -3.77 -17.13 2.43
C GLY A 88 -4.08 -16.10 3.52
N ASP A 89 -3.25 -15.06 3.66
CA ASP A 89 -3.42 -13.98 4.62
C ASP A 89 -4.10 -12.75 3.99
N VAL A 90 -4.99 -12.11 4.76
CA VAL A 90 -5.77 -10.95 4.31
C VAL A 90 -4.88 -9.75 4.06
N THR A 91 -3.86 -9.53 4.90
CA THR A 91 -2.96 -8.39 4.80
C THR A 91 -2.08 -8.51 3.57
N LEU A 92 -1.43 -9.67 3.40
CA LEU A 92 -0.59 -9.94 2.22
C LEU A 92 -1.38 -9.80 0.91
N ALA A 93 -2.56 -10.42 0.83
CA ALA A 93 -3.40 -10.33 -0.36
C ALA A 93 -3.87 -8.89 -0.65
N THR A 94 -4.23 -8.12 0.39
CA THR A 94 -4.63 -6.71 0.24
C THR A 94 -3.46 -5.87 -0.28
N SER A 95 -2.26 -6.06 0.28
CA SER A 95 -1.05 -5.37 -0.15
C SER A 95 -0.67 -5.72 -1.59
N ALA A 96 -0.67 -7.00 -1.96
CA ALA A 96 -0.34 -7.45 -3.30
C ALA A 96 -1.34 -6.92 -4.36
N LEU A 97 -2.65 -6.98 -4.09
CA LEU A 97 -3.67 -6.43 -4.99
C LEU A 97 -3.57 -4.90 -5.13
N SER A 98 -3.28 -4.19 -4.04
CA SER A 98 -3.12 -2.73 -4.07
C SER A 98 -1.89 -2.34 -4.89
N GLN A 99 -0.75 -2.99 -4.65
CA GLN A 99 0.47 -2.77 -5.41
C GLN A 99 0.32 -3.14 -6.88
N TRP A 100 -0.39 -4.24 -7.20
CA TRP A 100 -0.69 -4.61 -8.59
C TRP A 100 -1.43 -3.48 -9.32
N GLY A 101 -2.51 -2.97 -8.72
CA GLY A 101 -3.29 -1.87 -9.30
C GLY A 101 -2.48 -0.57 -9.42
N GLU A 102 -1.70 -0.22 -8.41
CA GLU A 102 -0.85 0.99 -8.41
C GLU A 102 0.29 0.91 -9.44
N THR A 103 0.93 -0.24 -9.57
CA THR A 103 1.98 -0.50 -10.57
C THR A 103 1.40 -0.40 -11.98
N ALA A 104 0.24 -0.99 -12.22
CA ALA A 104 -0.45 -0.86 -13.50
C ALA A 104 -0.80 0.61 -13.81
N LEU A 105 -1.31 1.37 -12.84
CA LEU A 105 -1.56 2.81 -13.00
C LEU A 105 -0.28 3.61 -13.27
N ARG A 106 0.86 3.23 -12.68
CA ARG A 106 2.16 3.86 -12.97
C ARG A 106 2.58 3.62 -14.42
N LEU A 107 2.35 2.41 -14.94
CA LEU A 107 2.65 2.05 -16.33
C LEU A 107 1.76 2.80 -17.34
N VAL A 108 0.52 3.13 -16.98
CA VAL A 108 -0.33 4.03 -17.78
C VAL A 108 0.33 5.40 -17.96
N LEU A 109 0.98 5.93 -16.92
CA LEU A 109 1.63 7.25 -16.96
C LEU A 109 2.94 7.23 -17.73
N SER A 110 3.69 6.12 -17.70
CA SER A 110 5.00 6.01 -18.35
C SER A 110 4.93 5.54 -19.80
N SER A 111 3.82 4.97 -20.25
CA SER A 111 3.66 4.55 -21.64
C SER A 111 3.36 5.74 -22.55
N ASP A 112 3.84 5.69 -23.79
CA ASP A 112 3.47 6.64 -24.86
C ASP A 112 2.36 6.08 -25.77
N ASP A 113 2.24 4.75 -25.85
CA ASP A 113 1.29 4.08 -26.72
C ASP A 113 -0.13 4.03 -26.11
N ALA A 114 -1.13 4.38 -26.91
CA ALA A 114 -2.51 4.44 -26.45
C ALA A 114 -3.11 3.06 -26.14
N ALA A 115 -2.70 2.01 -26.86
CA ALA A 115 -3.20 0.66 -26.62
C ALA A 115 -2.60 0.08 -25.33
N ASP A 116 -1.32 0.32 -25.07
CA ASP A 116 -0.69 -0.01 -23.80
C ASP A 116 -1.33 0.71 -22.61
N LYS A 117 -1.63 2.01 -22.74
CA LYS A 117 -2.38 2.75 -21.71
C LYS A 117 -3.75 2.14 -21.42
N ALA A 118 -4.46 1.71 -22.46
CA ALA A 118 -5.75 1.05 -22.27
C ALA A 118 -5.57 -0.31 -21.55
N ARG A 119 -4.62 -1.13 -22.00
CA ARG A 119 -4.28 -2.44 -21.40
C ARG A 119 -3.96 -2.30 -19.91
N PHE A 120 -3.06 -1.38 -19.54
CA PHE A 120 -2.68 -1.18 -18.14
C PHE A 120 -3.80 -0.59 -17.29
N ASN A 121 -4.69 0.24 -17.85
CA ASN A 121 -5.89 0.70 -17.13
C ASN A 121 -6.86 -0.45 -16.84
N ASP A 122 -7.05 -1.37 -17.79
CA ASP A 122 -7.89 -2.56 -17.60
C ASP A 122 -7.31 -3.49 -16.54
N GLU A 123 -6.00 -3.67 -16.54
CA GLU A 123 -5.30 -4.45 -15.51
C GLU A 123 -5.40 -3.81 -14.11
N ALA A 124 -5.28 -2.48 -14.02
CA ALA A 124 -5.53 -1.76 -12.78
C ALA A 124 -6.98 -1.91 -12.29
N ALA A 125 -7.96 -1.82 -13.19
CA ALA A 125 -9.37 -2.04 -12.84
C ALA A 125 -9.58 -3.45 -12.28
N GLU A 126 -9.02 -4.47 -12.94
CA GLU A 126 -9.12 -5.86 -12.49
C GLU A 126 -8.61 -6.02 -11.06
N ALA A 127 -7.41 -5.50 -10.76
CA ALA A 127 -6.80 -5.59 -9.44
C ALA A 127 -7.68 -4.96 -8.35
N PHE A 128 -8.17 -3.74 -8.57
CA PHE A 128 -9.00 -3.03 -7.59
C PHE A 128 -10.42 -3.62 -7.47
N GLU A 129 -11.01 -4.12 -8.55
CA GLU A 129 -12.29 -4.85 -8.50
C GLU A 129 -12.16 -6.15 -7.69
N ARG A 130 -11.08 -6.91 -7.91
CA ARG A 130 -10.77 -8.09 -7.10
C ARG A 130 -10.59 -7.73 -5.63
N LEU A 131 -9.88 -6.62 -5.33
CA LEU A 131 -9.69 -6.14 -3.97
C LEU A 131 -11.04 -5.81 -3.29
N LEU A 132 -11.91 -5.09 -3.98
CA LEU A 132 -13.24 -4.72 -3.48
C LEU A 132 -14.14 -5.94 -3.26
N LYS A 133 -14.12 -6.89 -4.21
CA LYS A 133 -14.93 -8.11 -4.16
C LYS A 133 -14.47 -9.07 -3.07
N ARG A 134 -13.15 -9.22 -2.89
CA ARG A 134 -12.56 -10.17 -1.93
C ARG A 134 -12.63 -9.65 -0.49
N TYR A 135 -12.55 -8.32 -0.29
CA TYR A 135 -12.50 -7.71 1.05
C TYR A 135 -13.54 -6.61 1.29
N PRO A 136 -14.85 -6.85 1.10
CA PRO A 136 -15.89 -5.81 1.22
C PRO A 136 -16.07 -5.26 2.65
N ASN A 137 -15.61 -6.03 3.65
CA ASN A 137 -15.71 -5.68 5.06
C ASN A 137 -14.46 -4.98 5.61
N ASN A 138 -13.36 -4.93 4.85
CA ASN A 138 -12.16 -4.20 5.26
C ASN A 138 -12.27 -2.76 4.76
N PRO A 139 -12.44 -1.76 5.66
CA PRO A 139 -12.71 -0.39 5.25
C PRO A 139 -11.55 0.20 4.44
N LEU A 140 -10.30 -0.07 4.84
CA LEU A 140 -9.11 0.41 4.13
C LEU A 140 -9.06 -0.17 2.71
N ALA A 141 -9.25 -1.48 2.54
CA ALA A 141 -9.26 -2.12 1.23
C ALA A 141 -10.36 -1.56 0.31
N VAL A 142 -11.56 -1.33 0.85
CA VAL A 142 -12.68 -0.71 0.12
C VAL A 142 -12.32 0.72 -0.31
N GLY A 143 -11.73 1.51 0.58
CA GLY A 143 -11.29 2.87 0.29
C GLY A 143 -10.25 2.90 -0.83
N VAL A 144 -9.19 2.09 -0.70
CA VAL A 144 -8.10 1.98 -1.68
C VAL A 144 -8.64 1.54 -3.03
N ALA A 145 -9.44 0.47 -3.06
CA ALA A 145 -10.04 -0.03 -4.29
C ALA A 145 -10.91 1.02 -5.00
N ARG A 146 -11.79 1.71 -4.28
CA ARG A 146 -12.66 2.75 -4.87
C ARG A 146 -11.86 3.95 -5.38
N CYS A 147 -10.86 4.41 -4.63
CA CYS A 147 -9.96 5.48 -5.08
C CYS A 147 -9.15 5.08 -6.31
N GLY A 148 -8.65 3.84 -6.37
CA GLY A 148 -7.95 3.28 -7.52
C GLY A 148 -8.85 3.19 -8.75
N LEU A 149 -10.06 2.65 -8.60
CA LEU A 149 -11.07 2.58 -9.66
C LEU A 149 -11.50 3.98 -10.16
N ALA A 150 -11.55 4.96 -9.26
CA ALA A 150 -11.81 6.35 -9.67
C ALA A 150 -10.67 6.87 -10.57
N THR A 151 -9.41 6.58 -10.23
CA THR A 151 -8.26 6.92 -11.09
C THR A 151 -8.33 6.21 -12.45
N VAL A 152 -8.74 4.94 -12.49
CA VAL A 152 -8.94 4.24 -13.77
C VAL A 152 -10.01 4.92 -14.62
N ALA A 153 -11.14 5.30 -14.02
CA ALA A 153 -12.20 6.02 -14.73
C ALA A 153 -11.72 7.41 -15.20
N GLU A 154 -10.96 8.14 -14.39
CA GLU A 154 -10.34 9.41 -14.78
C GLU A 154 -9.39 9.25 -15.97
N ASN A 155 -8.55 8.21 -15.97
CA ASN A 155 -7.66 7.89 -17.09
C ASN A 155 -8.44 7.54 -18.36
N ARG A 156 -9.50 6.72 -18.26
CA ARG A 156 -10.37 6.38 -19.38
C ARG A 156 -11.07 7.61 -19.96
N PHE A 157 -11.50 8.55 -19.11
CA PHE A 157 -12.01 9.85 -19.57
C PHE A 157 -10.92 10.64 -20.32
N ALA A 158 -9.70 10.71 -19.79
CA ALA A 158 -8.61 11.44 -20.43
C ALA A 158 -8.24 10.87 -21.81
N LEU A 159 -8.34 9.54 -21.99
CA LEU A 159 -8.03 8.86 -23.25
C LEU A 159 -9.19 8.92 -24.27
N GLY A 160 -10.43 8.75 -23.82
CA GLY A 160 -11.59 8.58 -24.72
C GLY A 160 -12.58 9.76 -24.75
N GLY A 161 -12.49 10.70 -23.81
CA GLY A 161 -13.40 11.84 -23.69
C GLY A 161 -14.84 11.49 -23.30
N ASP A 162 -15.15 10.24 -22.93
CA ASP A 162 -16.50 9.80 -22.58
C ASP A 162 -16.96 10.35 -21.22
N PRO A 163 -17.94 11.27 -21.16
CA PRO A 163 -18.40 11.89 -19.92
C PRO A 163 -18.91 10.90 -18.87
N SER A 164 -19.34 9.69 -19.27
CA SER A 164 -19.81 8.65 -18.34
C SER A 164 -18.71 8.21 -17.36
N GLN A 165 -17.44 8.23 -17.81
CA GLN A 165 -16.28 7.87 -17.00
C GLN A 165 -16.03 8.90 -15.90
N LYS A 166 -16.23 10.19 -16.20
CA LYS A 166 -16.15 11.27 -15.19
C LYS A 166 -17.21 11.08 -14.09
N GLU A 167 -18.43 10.72 -14.47
CA GLU A 167 -19.50 10.45 -13.48
C GLU A 167 -19.22 9.19 -12.65
N THR A 168 -18.60 8.18 -13.28
CA THR A 168 -18.15 6.97 -12.59
C THR A 168 -17.10 7.29 -11.53
N ALA A 169 -16.09 8.09 -11.87
CA ALA A 169 -15.07 8.55 -10.92
C ALA A 169 -15.71 9.34 -9.76
N ARG A 170 -16.63 10.27 -10.06
CA ARG A 170 -17.38 11.02 -9.05
C ARG A 170 -18.15 10.11 -8.10
N THR A 171 -18.86 9.12 -8.64
CA THR A 171 -19.63 8.14 -7.85
C THR A 171 -18.73 7.35 -6.91
N LEU A 172 -17.59 6.87 -7.41
CA LEU A 172 -16.62 6.10 -6.61
C LEU A 172 -16.01 6.92 -5.48
N LEU A 173 -15.57 8.16 -5.77
CA LEU A 173 -15.01 9.04 -4.75
C LEU A 173 -16.06 9.50 -3.72
N ALA A 174 -17.30 9.77 -4.14
CA ALA A 174 -18.40 10.07 -3.24
C ALA A 174 -18.68 8.90 -2.30
N ALA A 175 -18.64 7.66 -2.81
CA ALA A 175 -18.77 6.47 -1.98
C ALA A 175 -17.63 6.28 -0.97
N VAL A 176 -16.45 6.85 -1.19
CA VAL A 176 -15.35 6.87 -0.19
C VAL A 176 -15.61 7.97 0.85
N ARG A 177 -16.00 9.17 0.40
CA ARG A 177 -16.35 10.31 1.27
C ARG A 177 -17.47 9.95 2.26
N ASP A 178 -18.52 9.29 1.76
CA ASP A 178 -19.76 9.04 2.49
C ASP A 178 -19.74 7.71 3.30
N ASP A 179 -18.66 6.91 3.21
CA ASP A 179 -18.55 5.67 3.99
C ASP A 179 -18.20 5.98 5.46
N PRO A 180 -19.09 5.71 6.43
CA PRO A 180 -18.84 6.05 7.83
C PRO A 180 -17.65 5.28 8.41
N ARG A 181 -17.32 4.10 7.87
CA ARG A 181 -16.18 3.29 8.31
C ARG A 181 -14.82 3.92 7.99
N LEU A 182 -14.81 4.88 7.07
CA LEU A 182 -13.62 5.62 6.64
C LEU A 182 -13.49 7.00 7.31
N THR A 183 -14.39 7.33 8.26
CA THR A 183 -14.36 8.62 8.95
C THR A 183 -13.03 8.84 9.65
N GLY A 184 -12.36 9.94 9.33
CA GLY A 184 -11.06 10.32 9.92
C GLY A 184 -9.85 9.62 9.29
N TRP A 185 -10.04 8.73 8.32
CA TRP A 185 -8.93 8.14 7.58
C TRP A 185 -8.40 9.12 6.51
N PRO A 186 -7.08 9.16 6.24
CA PRO A 186 -6.52 10.03 5.20
C PRO A 186 -7.10 9.83 3.80
N ILE A 187 -7.58 8.62 3.49
CA ILE A 187 -8.19 8.33 2.19
C ILE A 187 -9.52 9.05 1.98
N GLN A 188 -10.25 9.36 3.05
CA GLN A 188 -11.49 10.14 2.99
C GLN A 188 -11.21 11.59 2.60
N SER A 189 -10.18 12.21 3.20
CA SER A 189 -9.78 13.58 2.86
C SER A 189 -9.19 13.66 1.45
N LEU A 190 -8.44 12.65 1.02
CA LEU A 190 -7.98 12.52 -0.36
C LEU A 190 -9.17 12.47 -1.34
N ALA A 191 -10.19 11.66 -1.07
CA ALA A 191 -11.37 11.56 -1.93
C ALA A 191 -12.14 12.87 -2.01
N LEU A 192 -12.31 13.57 -0.88
CA LEU A 192 -12.94 14.89 -0.83
C LEU A 192 -12.16 15.92 -1.65
N ASN A 193 -10.84 15.98 -1.51
CA ASN A 193 -9.98 16.87 -2.28
C ASN A 193 -10.08 16.56 -3.78
N ARG A 194 -10.04 15.29 -4.17
CA ARG A 194 -10.19 14.87 -5.58
C ARG A 194 -11.56 15.24 -6.14
N LEU A 195 -12.66 15.07 -5.40
CA LEU A 195 -13.99 15.51 -5.83
C LEU A 195 -14.05 17.00 -6.16
N ASN A 196 -13.41 17.84 -5.34
CA ASN A 196 -13.35 19.29 -5.56
C ASN A 196 -12.51 19.67 -6.80
N LEU A 197 -11.50 18.85 -7.12
CA LEU A 197 -10.62 19.05 -8.28
C LEU A 197 -11.18 18.44 -9.56
N LEU A 198 -12.05 17.43 -9.48
CA LEU A 198 -12.54 16.66 -10.64
C LEU A 198 -13.15 17.56 -11.74
N ASP A 199 -13.86 18.62 -11.36
CA ASP A 199 -14.44 19.57 -12.31
C ASP A 199 -13.43 20.58 -12.88
N GLN A 200 -12.26 20.71 -12.25
CA GLN A 200 -11.18 21.58 -12.69
C GLN A 200 -10.19 20.82 -13.59
N THR A 201 -9.82 19.59 -13.22
CA THR A 201 -8.84 18.76 -13.93
C THR A 201 -9.25 18.47 -15.37
N PHE A 202 -10.54 18.36 -15.64
CA PHE A 202 -11.06 18.04 -16.97
C PHE A 202 -11.47 19.26 -17.81
N ARG A 203 -11.06 20.47 -17.41
CA ARG A 203 -11.27 21.65 -18.27
C ARG A 203 -10.26 21.62 -19.41
N THR A 204 -10.75 21.54 -20.64
CA THR A 204 -9.91 21.73 -21.83
C THR A 204 -9.28 23.11 -21.77
N VAL A 205 -7.96 23.17 -21.61
CA VAL A 205 -7.20 24.41 -21.73
C VAL A 205 -7.09 24.73 -23.21
N THR A 206 -7.84 25.73 -23.67
CA THR A 206 -7.67 26.27 -25.01
C THR A 206 -6.47 27.20 -24.99
N PHE A 207 -5.37 26.79 -25.63
CA PHE A 207 -4.24 27.70 -25.86
C PHE A 207 -4.67 28.77 -26.86
N ALA A 208 -4.32 30.03 -26.57
CA ALA A 208 -4.42 31.07 -27.57
C ALA A 208 -3.58 30.66 -28.80
N PRO A 209 -4.02 30.98 -30.03
CA PRO A 209 -3.19 30.73 -31.21
C PRO A 209 -1.81 31.37 -30.99
N PRO A 210 -0.72 30.73 -31.45
CA PRO A 210 0.61 31.32 -31.33
C PRO A 210 0.55 32.74 -31.90
N PRO A 211 1.22 33.72 -31.25
CA PRO A 211 1.26 35.07 -31.78
C PRO A 211 1.74 35.00 -33.23
N PRO A 212 1.16 35.83 -34.14
CA PRO A 212 1.58 35.83 -35.53
C PRO A 212 3.10 35.97 -35.58
N GLU A 213 3.76 35.14 -36.40
CA GLU A 213 5.20 35.24 -36.59
C GLU A 213 5.54 36.72 -36.83
N PRO A 214 6.56 37.27 -36.16
CA PRO A 214 7.02 38.62 -36.44
C PRO A 214 7.15 38.73 -37.94
N GLN A 215 6.41 39.66 -38.56
CA GLN A 215 6.58 39.93 -39.99
C GLN A 215 8.07 40.10 -40.18
N GLY A 216 8.69 39.20 -40.94
CA GLY A 216 10.12 39.24 -41.21
C GLY A 216 10.47 40.67 -41.59
N PRO A 217 11.67 41.16 -41.22
CA PRO A 217 12.07 42.54 -41.49
C PRO A 217 11.63 42.88 -42.90
N MET A 218 10.78 43.90 -43.03
CA MET A 218 10.41 44.40 -44.34
C MET A 218 11.72 44.55 -45.12
N PRO A 219 11.80 44.03 -46.36
CA PRO A 219 13.01 44.14 -47.15
C PRO A 219 13.52 45.56 -47.01
N ASP A 220 14.72 45.70 -46.45
CA ASP A 220 15.34 47.01 -46.23
C ASP A 220 15.18 47.78 -47.54
N ASP A 221 14.36 48.83 -47.50
CA ASP A 221 14.26 49.79 -48.59
C ASP A 221 15.70 50.18 -48.91
N GLU A 222 16.08 49.85 -50.13
CA GLU A 222 17.40 49.90 -50.73
C GLU A 222 18.24 51.03 -50.11
N ALA A 223 19.13 50.63 -49.20
CA ALA A 223 19.97 51.55 -48.46
C ALA A 223 20.75 52.43 -49.45
N ASP A 224 20.42 53.71 -49.44
CA ASP A 224 21.16 54.78 -50.12
C ASP A 224 22.67 54.59 -49.87
N PRO A 225 23.50 54.36 -50.92
CA PRO A 225 24.90 53.98 -50.80
C PRO A 225 25.83 55.07 -50.21
N GLY A 226 25.28 56.12 -49.58
CA GLY A 226 26.00 57.29 -49.12
C GLY A 226 26.32 57.38 -47.62
N THR A 227 25.76 56.53 -46.75
CA THR A 227 25.92 56.73 -45.29
C THR A 227 27.07 55.89 -44.70
N PRO A 228 28.13 56.49 -44.14
CA PRO A 228 29.22 55.77 -43.49
C PRO A 228 28.69 54.98 -42.29
N ARG A 229 28.91 53.66 -42.28
CA ARG A 229 28.64 52.82 -41.11
C ARG A 229 29.54 53.27 -39.95
N PRO A 230 28.98 53.57 -38.76
CA PRO A 230 29.78 53.67 -37.54
C PRO A 230 30.37 52.29 -37.23
N GLN A 231 31.68 52.26 -36.95
CA GLN A 231 32.38 51.06 -36.50
C GLN A 231 31.72 50.56 -35.21
N PRO A 232 31.46 49.24 -35.08
CA PRO A 232 31.02 48.69 -33.82
C PRO A 232 32.18 48.76 -32.83
N ASP A 233 32.03 49.60 -31.81
CA ASP A 233 32.87 49.55 -30.62
C ASP A 233 32.78 48.14 -30.06
N THR A 234 33.94 47.50 -30.00
CA THR A 234 34.13 46.16 -29.44
C THR A 234 33.66 46.22 -27.98
N PRO A 235 32.67 45.40 -27.56
CA PRO A 235 32.36 45.29 -26.15
C PRO A 235 33.57 44.67 -25.47
N GLU A 236 34.20 45.51 -24.66
CA GLU A 236 35.27 45.20 -23.75
C GLU A 236 34.94 43.95 -22.93
N ASP A 237 35.88 43.02 -23.02
CA ASP A 237 35.98 41.75 -22.30
C ASP A 237 35.84 41.98 -20.79
N LYS A 238 34.61 41.92 -20.26
CA LYS A 238 34.37 41.76 -18.83
C LYS A 238 34.62 40.29 -18.44
N ALA A 239 35.89 39.95 -18.38
CA ALA A 239 36.38 38.96 -17.45
C ALA A 239 35.92 39.33 -16.02
N GLY A 240 35.29 38.38 -15.32
CA GLY A 240 35.15 38.45 -13.87
C GLY A 240 33.74 38.26 -13.34
N ALA A 241 33.33 37.00 -13.21
CA ALA A 241 32.72 36.50 -11.98
C ALA A 241 32.89 34.98 -11.95
N ALA A 242 33.87 34.50 -11.18
CA ALA A 242 33.90 33.10 -10.79
C ALA A 242 32.56 32.76 -10.12
N PRO A 243 31.97 31.59 -10.39
CA PRO A 243 30.79 31.15 -9.65
C PRO A 243 31.13 31.17 -8.15
N GLN A 244 30.35 31.92 -7.38
CA GLN A 244 30.41 31.86 -5.93
C GLN A 244 30.28 30.39 -5.52
N PRO A 245 31.18 29.85 -4.68
CA PRO A 245 31.00 28.53 -4.12
C PRO A 245 29.65 28.51 -3.41
N ALA A 246 28.86 27.47 -3.66
CA ALA A 246 27.63 27.21 -2.96
C ALA A 246 27.89 27.31 -1.45
N PRO A 247 26.99 27.95 -0.67
CA PRO A 247 27.13 27.99 0.78
C PRO A 247 27.26 26.55 1.27
N GLU A 248 28.38 26.28 1.92
CA GLU A 248 28.66 25.06 2.65
C GLU A 248 27.43 24.80 3.56
N PRO A 249 26.76 23.64 3.43
CA PRO A 249 25.65 23.32 4.31
C PRO A 249 26.20 23.39 5.72
N ALA A 250 25.67 24.32 6.52
CA ALA A 250 26.01 24.45 7.92
C ALA A 250 25.99 23.04 8.53
N GLU A 251 27.14 22.62 9.06
CA GLU A 251 27.28 21.46 9.94
C GLU A 251 26.26 21.64 11.06
N GLY A 252 25.06 21.13 10.83
CA GLY A 252 24.02 20.99 11.82
C GLY A 252 24.57 20.03 12.83
N GLY A 253 25.09 20.59 13.93
CA GLY A 253 25.58 19.86 15.08
C GLY A 253 24.61 18.75 15.40
N ASN A 254 25.09 17.52 15.24
CA ASN A 254 24.43 16.33 15.69
C ASN A 254 24.43 16.38 17.22
N VAL A 255 23.46 17.10 17.79
CA VAL A 255 23.18 17.04 19.22
C VAL A 255 22.62 15.64 19.45
N PRO A 256 23.33 14.75 20.17
CA PRO A 256 22.80 13.44 20.49
C PRO A 256 21.48 13.65 21.24
N PRO A 257 20.43 12.87 20.94
CA PRO A 257 19.23 12.90 21.74
C PRO A 257 19.64 12.58 23.18
N ASP A 258 19.39 13.53 24.07
CA ASP A 258 19.43 13.31 25.51
C ASP A 258 18.50 12.14 25.79
N ASN A 259 19.10 10.97 26.01
CA ASN A 259 18.45 9.79 26.54
C ASN A 259 18.12 10.13 28.00
N ALA A 260 17.05 10.91 28.18
CA ALA A 260 16.37 11.04 29.44
C ALA A 260 15.76 9.66 29.73
N SER A 261 16.54 8.85 30.44
CA SER A 261 16.10 7.67 31.18
C SER A 261 14.91 8.07 32.04
N GLY A 262 13.72 7.91 31.49
CA GLY A 262 12.49 7.85 32.25
C GLY A 262 12.54 6.55 33.05
N ASP A 263 12.93 6.68 34.31
CA ASP A 263 12.73 5.71 35.36
C ASP A 263 11.22 5.45 35.46
N GLY A 264 10.74 4.54 34.61
CA GLY A 264 9.39 4.02 34.63
C GLY A 264 9.23 3.15 35.86
N ALA A 265 8.87 3.78 36.98
CA ALA A 265 8.39 3.09 38.16
C ALA A 265 7.33 2.06 37.75
N ALA A 266 7.57 0.80 38.13
CA ALA A 266 6.65 -0.29 37.94
C ALA A 266 5.28 0.08 38.56
N PRO A 267 4.16 -0.14 37.87
CA PRO A 267 2.85 0.02 38.48
C PRO A 267 2.71 -1.01 39.60
N ASP A 268 2.32 -0.53 40.79
CA ASP A 268 1.95 -1.37 41.92
C ASP A 268 0.89 -2.40 41.48
N PRO A 269 1.01 -3.67 41.91
CA PRO A 269 -0.02 -4.65 41.67
C PRO A 269 -1.34 -4.20 42.34
N PRO A 270 -2.50 -4.52 41.75
CA PRO A 270 -3.78 -4.22 42.36
C PRO A 270 -3.88 -4.90 43.73
N ASP A 271 -4.18 -4.08 44.74
CA ASP A 271 -4.56 -4.50 46.08
C ASP A 271 -5.93 -5.18 45.98
N ASP A 272 -5.92 -6.51 45.91
CA ASP A 272 -7.12 -7.35 45.99
C ASP A 272 -7.68 -7.30 47.42
N GLY A 273 -8.32 -6.17 47.72
CA GLY A 273 -9.10 -5.96 48.91
C GLY A 273 -10.47 -6.63 48.81
N ARG A 274 -10.55 -7.84 49.38
CA ARG A 274 -11.75 -8.58 49.85
C ARG A 274 -12.45 -9.55 48.91
#